data_AF-E8X2I5-F1
#
_entry.id   AF-E8X2I5-F1
#
_cell.length_a   1.000
_cell.length_b   1.000
_cell.length_c   1.000
_cell.angle_alpha   90.00
_cell.angle_beta   90.00
_cell.angle_gamma   90.00
#
_symmetry.space_group_name_H-M   'P 1'
#
loop_
_entity.id
_entity.type
_entity.pdbx_description
1 polymer ?
#
loop_
_entity_poly.entity_id
_entity_poly.type
_entity_poly.pdbx_seq_one_letter_code
_entity_poly.pdbx_strand_id
1 'polypeptide(L)'
;MVVAKIIGEMLTWARTCAGLKIESLAEGSISVEMLTAWEDGTDKPSQTQAIAIAEKLGISYAMLFMPEVPPSDNPNTLDLRVSTFC
;
A
#
# COMPACT_ATOMS: atom_id res chain seq x y z
N MET A 1 14.11 -3.29 17.70
CA MET A 1 13.59 -3.28 16.32
C MET A 1 12.07 -3.36 16.43
N VAL A 2 11.34 -2.35 15.96
CA VAL A 2 9.88 -2.27 16.11
C VAL A 2 9.23 -2.89 14.88
N VAL A 3 8.38 -3.90 15.10
CA VAL A 3 7.64 -4.58 14.03
C VAL A 3 6.37 -3.79 13.74
N ALA A 4 6.14 -3.46 12.47
CA ALA A 4 4.93 -2.77 12.03
C ALA A 4 3.84 -3.80 11.72
N LYS A 5 2.73 -3.73 12.44
CA LYS A 5 1.57 -4.61 12.25
C LYS A 5 0.65 -4.07 11.14
N ILE A 6 1.16 -4.07 9.91
CA ILE A 6 0.41 -3.63 8.74
C ILE A 6 -0.59 -4.69 8.27
N ILE A 7 -1.55 -4.28 7.46
CA ILE A 7 -2.55 -5.15 6.84
C ILE A 7 -2.13 -5.44 5.39
N GLY A 8 -1.95 -6.73 5.06
CA GLY A 8 -1.45 -7.15 3.74
C GLY A 8 -2.40 -6.78 2.58
N GLU A 9 -3.70 -6.83 2.81
CA GLU A 9 -4.71 -6.38 1.84
C GLU A 9 -4.55 -4.88 1.51
N MET A 10 -4.22 -4.05 2.50
CA MET A 10 -3.96 -2.62 2.30
C MET A 10 -2.70 -2.38 1.46
N LEU A 11 -1.66 -3.18 1.67
CA LEU A 11 -0.44 -3.09 0.87
C LEU A 11 -0.72 -3.45 -0.60
N THR A 12 -1.49 -4.52 -0.82
CA THR A 12 -1.91 -4.97 -2.15
C THR A 12 -2.77 -3.91 -2.85
N TRP A 13 -3.71 -3.33 -2.11
CA TRP A 13 -4.55 -2.23 -2.59
C TRP A 13 -3.69 -1.03 -2.99
N ALA A 14 -2.80 -0.57 -2.11
CA ALA A 14 -1.96 0.59 -2.36
C ALA A 14 -1.04 0.40 -3.57
N ARG A 15 -0.47 -0.80 -3.73
CA ARG A 15 0.32 -1.17 -4.91
C ARG A 15 -0.52 -1.10 -6.19
N THR A 16 -1.75 -1.60 -6.13
CA THR A 16 -2.67 -1.62 -7.27
C THR A 16 -3.12 -0.20 -7.65
N CYS A 17 -3.41 0.65 -6.65
CA CYS A 17 -3.72 2.07 -6.86
C CYS A 17 -2.54 2.86 -7.45
N ALA A 18 -1.31 2.56 -7.01
CA ALA A 18 -0.10 3.16 -7.57
C ALA A 18 0.24 2.63 -8.98
N GLY A 19 -0.43 1.57 -9.46
CA GLY A 19 -0.12 0.93 -10.74
C GLY A 19 1.28 0.30 -10.79
N LEU A 20 1.88 0.02 -9.63
CA LEU A 20 3.25 -0.47 -9.53
C LEU A 20 3.30 -2.00 -9.54
N LYS A 21 4.29 -2.54 -10.27
CA LYS A 21 4.63 -3.96 -10.15
C LYS A 21 5.36 -4.20 -8.84
N ILE A 22 5.21 -5.40 -8.28
CA ILE A 22 5.87 -5.78 -7.01
C ILE A 22 7.40 -5.67 -7.11
N GLU A 23 7.95 -5.96 -8.30
CA GLU A 23 9.37 -5.82 -8.63
C GLU A 23 9.86 -4.37 -8.54
N SER A 24 8.99 -3.38 -8.82
CA SER A 24 9.32 -1.96 -8.71
C SER A 24 9.35 -1.47 -7.27
N LEU A 25 8.68 -2.18 -6.34
CA LEU A 25 8.78 -1.92 -4.92
C LEU A 25 10.05 -2.55 -4.30
N ALA A 26 10.47 -3.70 -4.83
CA ALA A 26 11.63 -4.45 -4.36
C ALA A 26 12.93 -3.71 -4.72
N GLU A 27 13.37 -2.82 -3.84
CA GLU A 27 14.61 -2.07 -4.01
C GLU A 27 15.39 -1.97 -2.69
N GLY A 28 16.71 -2.03 -2.78
CA GLY A 28 17.60 -1.95 -1.62
C GLY A 28 17.49 -3.19 -0.73
N SER A 29 16.99 -3.00 0.50
CA SER A 29 16.92 -4.02 1.56
C SER A 29 15.59 -4.77 1.62
N ILE A 30 14.73 -4.61 0.62
CA ILE A 30 13.41 -5.24 0.51
C ILE A 30 13.40 -6.12 -0.74
N SER A 31 13.25 -7.43 -0.57
CA SER A 31 13.12 -8.37 -1.68
C SER A 31 11.65 -8.58 -2.08
N VAL A 32 11.43 -9.08 -3.30
CA VAL A 32 10.09 -9.45 -3.77
C VAL A 32 9.44 -10.48 -2.85
N GLU A 33 10.20 -11.48 -2.38
CA GLU A 33 9.69 -12.53 -1.50
C GLU A 33 9.17 -11.98 -0.16
N MET A 34 9.85 -10.97 0.39
CA MET A 34 9.40 -10.29 1.60
C MET A 34 8.11 -9.52 1.35
N LEU A 35 7.99 -8.85 0.20
CA LEU A 35 6.77 -8.13 -0.18
C LEU A 35 5.58 -9.08 -0.33
N THR A 36 5.73 -10.23 -1.01
CA THR A 36 4.66 -11.22 -1.10
C THR A 36 4.27 -11.77 0.28
N ALA A 37 5.26 -12.05 1.15
CA ALA A 37 4.98 -12.49 2.51
C ALA A 37 4.21 -11.43 3.34
N TRP A 38 4.42 -10.14 3.06
CA TRP A 38 3.69 -9.03 3.68
C TRP A 38 2.28 -8.87 3.12
N GLU A 39 2.11 -9.01 1.80
CA GLU A 39 0.79 -9.02 1.14
C GLU A 39 -0.07 -10.19 1.66
N ASP A 40 0.52 -11.37 1.85
CA ASP A 40 -0.14 -12.56 2.41
C ASP A 40 -0.35 -12.49 3.93
N GLY A 41 0.23 -11.48 4.61
CA GLY A 41 0.18 -11.33 6.07
C GLY A 41 0.96 -12.40 6.85
N THR A 42 1.78 -13.19 6.17
CA THR A 42 2.61 -14.25 6.75
C THR A 42 3.82 -13.68 7.49
N ASP A 43 4.34 -12.55 7.02
CA ASP A 43 5.44 -11.81 7.65
C ASP A 43 5.08 -10.32 7.81
N LYS A 44 5.85 -9.58 8.61
CA LYS A 44 5.63 -8.17 8.90
C LYS A 44 6.91 -7.35 8.73
N PRO A 45 6.85 -6.21 8.03
CA PRO A 45 7.99 -5.32 7.90
C PRO A 45 8.39 -4.71 9.25
N SER A 46 9.66 -4.31 9.32
CA SER A 46 10.11 -3.33 10.31
C SER A 46 9.43 -1.98 10.06
N GLN A 47 9.25 -1.18 11.12
CA GLN A 47 8.74 0.19 11.01
C GLN A 47 9.46 1.01 9.93
N THR A 48 10.79 0.91 9.84
CA THR A 48 11.58 1.64 8.83
C THR A 48 11.28 1.17 7.40
N GLN A 49 11.04 -0.14 7.21
CA GLN A 49 10.69 -0.69 5.89
C GLN A 49 9.28 -0.27 5.48
N ALA A 50 8.34 -0.29 6.41
CA ALA A 50 6.96 0.13 6.17
C ALA A 50 6.87 1.64 5.84
N ILE A 51 7.68 2.49 6.49
CA ILE A 51 7.78 3.92 6.14
C ILE A 51 8.33 4.09 4.73
N ALA A 52 9.43 3.42 4.38
CA ALA A 52 10.03 3.52 3.05
C ALA A 52 9.07 3.08 1.93
N ILE A 53 8.25 2.05 2.19
CA ILE A 53 7.22 1.60 1.25
C ILE A 53 6.09 2.62 1.13
N ALA A 54 5.62 3.17 2.24
CA ALA A 54 4.55 4.17 2.21
C ALA A 54 4.97 5.40 1.39
N GLU A 55 6.22 5.87 1.56
CA GLU A 55 6.80 6.95 0.77
C GLU A 55 6.85 6.63 -0.73
N LYS A 56 7.27 5.40 -1.09
CA LYS A 56 7.29 4.95 -2.49
C LYS A 56 5.91 4.83 -3.13
N LEU A 57 4.93 4.36 -2.36
CA LEU A 57 3.55 4.22 -2.79
C LEU A 57 2.81 5.57 -2.81
N GLY A 58 3.41 6.63 -2.25
CA GLY A 58 2.78 7.95 -2.15
C GLY A 58 1.62 7.99 -1.15
N ILE A 59 1.56 7.04 -0.21
CA ILE A 59 0.52 6.95 0.81
C ILE A 59 1.07 7.32 2.19
N SER A 60 0.17 7.66 3.12
CA SER A 60 0.60 7.86 4.51
C SER A 60 0.94 6.53 5.17
N TYR A 61 1.98 6.52 6.01
CA TYR A 61 2.33 5.34 6.82
C TYR A 61 1.15 4.84 7.67
N ALA A 62 0.33 5.75 8.20
CA ALA A 62 -0.86 5.42 8.98
C ALA A 62 -1.91 4.62 8.18
N MET A 63 -1.95 4.81 6.85
CA MET A 63 -2.90 4.11 5.98
C MET A 63 -2.70 2.60 5.98
N LEU A 64 -1.46 2.14 6.11
CA LEU A 64 -1.12 0.71 6.19
C LEU A 64 -1.74 -0.03 7.40
N PHE A 65 -2.28 0.71 8.37
CA PHE A 65 -2.93 0.19 9.57
C PHE A 65 -4.46 0.31 9.53
N MET A 66 -5.02 0.84 8.45
CA MET A 66 -6.47 1.00 8.34
C MET A 66 -7.13 -0.37 8.15
N PRO A 67 -8.20 -0.68 8.92
CA PRO A 67 -8.84 -1.99 8.90
C PRO A 67 -9.59 -2.30 7.60
N GLU A 68 -9.93 -1.27 6.83
CA GLU A 68 -10.69 -1.38 5.59
C GLU A 68 -9.91 -0.70 4.47
N VAL A 69 -9.78 -1.39 3.34
CA VAL A 69 -9.21 -0.82 2.12
C VAL A 69 -10.19 0.21 1.56
N PRO A 70 -9.73 1.40 1.15
CA PRO A 70 -10.60 2.34 0.47
C PRO A 70 -11.21 1.68 -0.77
N PRO A 71 -12.45 2.03 -1.15
CA PRO A 71 -12.98 1.60 -2.43
C PRO A 71 -12.00 2.02 -3.52
N SER A 72 -11.67 1.11 -4.44
CA SER A 72 -10.93 1.47 -5.64
C SER A 72 -11.67 2.63 -6.29
N ASP A 73 -10.96 3.73 -6.53
CA ASP A 73 -11.46 4.86 -7.29
C ASP A 73 -11.67 4.37 -8.73
N ASN A 74 -12.78 3.65 -8.95
CA ASN A 74 -13.43 3.66 -10.24
C ASN A 74 -14.18 4.97 -10.22
N PRO A 75 -13.66 6.04 -10.84
CA PRO A 75 -14.52 7.12 -11.17
C PRO A 75 -15.47 6.51 -12.22
N ASN A 76 -16.63 6.06 -11.77
CA ASN A 76 -17.81 6.74 -12.28
C ASN A 76 -17.52 8.20 -11.96
N THR A 77 -16.76 8.86 -12.83
CA THR A 77 -16.58 10.28 -12.74
C THR A 77 -18.02 10.75 -12.88
N LEU A 78 -18.63 11.08 -11.74
CA LEU A 78 -19.58 12.15 -11.71
C LEU A 78 -18.68 13.31 -12.17
N ASP A 79 -18.66 13.50 -13.50
CA ASP A 79 -18.10 14.62 -14.23
C ASP A 79 -18.38 15.86 -13.40
N LEU A 80 -17.44 16.67 -12.93
CA LEU A 80 -17.71 17.78 -11.99
C LEU A 80 -18.65 18.91 -12.52
N ARG A 81 -19.33 18.71 -13.66
CA ARG A 81 -20.71 19.20 -13.95
C ARG A 81 -21.83 18.44 -13.20
N VAL A 82 -21.42 17.53 -12.33
CA VAL A 82 -22.09 16.45 -11.58
C VAL A 82 -21.04 16.02 -10.53
N SER A 83 -20.99 16.62 -9.35
CA SER A 83 -19.78 16.67 -8.51
C SER A 83 -19.16 15.33 -8.02
N THR A 84 -17.88 15.06 -8.32
CA THR A 84 -17.01 14.11 -7.58
C THR A 84 -15.78 14.84 -7.05
N PHE A 85 -15.64 14.93 -5.74
CA PHE A 85 -14.41 15.39 -5.07
C PHE A 85 -13.62 14.17 -4.59
N CYS A 86 -12.31 14.22 -4.80
CA CYS A 86 -11.29 13.31 -4.24
C CYS A 86 -11.50 13.00 -2.76
#